data_AF-A0A0R3UJ44-F1
#
_entry.id   AF-A0A0R3UJ44-F1
#
_cell.length_a   1.000
_cell.length_b   1.000
_cell.length_c   1.000
_cell.angle_alpha   90.00
_cell.angle_beta   90.00
_cell.angle_gamma   90.00
#
_symmetry.space_group_name_H-M   'P 1'
#
loop_
_entity.id
_entity.type
_entity.pdbx_description
1 polymer ?
#
loop_
_entity_poly.entity_id
_entity_poly.type
_entity_poly.pdbx_seq_one_letter_code
_entity_poly.pdbx_strand_id
1 'polypeptide(L)' 'MKQSLFVSEIALYDIANAAGVAADLSHIETRPTVTGHTGPDELKKALEGSKVVLIPAGVPRKPGAWQIAV' A
#
# COMPACT_ATOMS: atom_id res chain seq x y z
N MET A 1 7.52 1.58 7.73
CA MET A 1 8.13 0.78 6.63
C MET A 1 9.15 1.57 5.82
N LYS A 2 8.83 2.78 5.32
CA LYS A 2 9.75 3.61 4.52
C LYS A 2 11.11 3.94 5.17
N GLN A 3 11.17 4.03 6.49
CA GLN A 3 12.41 4.30 7.24
C GLN A 3 13.24 3.04 7.59
N SER A 4 12.76 1.85 7.22
CA SER A 4 13.47 0.61 7.52
C SER A 4 14.65 0.41 6.57
N LEU A 5 15.83 0.09 7.10
CA LEU A 5 17.03 -0.21 6.31
C LEU A 5 16.94 -1.54 5.54
N PHE A 6 15.99 -2.40 5.91
CA PHE A 6 15.80 -3.72 5.28
C PHE A 6 14.86 -3.69 4.07
N VAL A 7 14.26 -2.54 3.77
CA VAL A 7 13.32 -2.39 2.66
C VAL A 7 14.04 -1.71 1.49
N SER A 8 13.99 -2.33 0.32
CA SER A 8 14.56 -1.78 -0.92
C SER A 8 13.50 -1.22 -1.85
N GLU A 9 12.30 -1.80 -1.84
CA GLU A 9 11.16 -1.43 -2.68
C GLU A 9 9.88 -1.43 -1.87
N ILE A 10 9.01 -0.47 -2.16
CA ILE A 10 7.65 -0.37 -1.62
C ILE A 10 6.68 -0.18 -2.79
N ALA A 11 5.89 -1.21 -3.08
CA ALA A 11 4.75 -1.10 -3.97
C ALA A 11 3.49 -0.84 -3.13
N LEU A 12 2.85 0.29 -3.34
CA LEU A 12 1.58 0.64 -2.73
C LEU A 12 0.45 0.29 -3.68
N TYR A 13 -0.53 -0.45 -3.17
CA TYR A 13 -1.74 -0.79 -3.89
C TYR A 13 -2.96 -0.30 -3.13
N ASP A 14 -3.89 0.34 -3.85
CA ASP A 14 -5.23 0.64 -3.36
C ASP A 14 -6.21 0.66 -4.55
N ILE A 15 -7.50 0.55 -4.26
CA ILE A 15 -8.55 0.77 -5.27
C ILE A 15 -8.60 2.23 -5.72
N ALA A 16 -8.13 3.17 -4.89
CA ALA A 16 -8.10 4.60 -5.21
C ALA A 16 -6.88 5.32 -4.59
N ASN A 17 -6.42 6.39 -5.26
CA ASN A 17 -5.43 7.35 -4.74
C ASN A 17 -4.03 6.82 -4.39
N ALA A 18 -3.68 5.58 -4.73
CA ALA A 18 -2.36 5.01 -4.42
C ALA A 18 -1.20 5.83 -5.02
N ALA A 19 -1.39 6.42 -6.21
CA ALA A 19 -0.39 7.28 -6.85
C ALA A 19 -0.04 8.53 -6.02
N GLY A 20 -1.04 9.18 -5.40
CA GLY A 20 -0.81 10.35 -4.56
C GLY A 20 -0.05 10.01 -3.28
N VAL A 21 -0.40 8.89 -2.65
CA VAL A 21 0.31 8.39 -1.46
C VAL A 21 1.74 7.97 -1.79
N ALA A 22 1.94 7.34 -2.95
CA ALA A 22 3.28 6.99 -3.42
C ALA A 22 4.15 8.23 -3.68
N ALA A 23 3.57 9.29 -4.29
CA ALA A 23 4.27 10.56 -4.49
C ALA A 23 4.68 11.19 -3.15
N ASP A 24 3.77 11.26 -2.18
CA ASP A 24 4.06 11.80 -0.84
C ASP A 24 5.20 11.04 -0.15
N LEU A 25 5.14 9.70 -0.12
CA LEU A 25 6.19 8.88 0.47
C LEU A 25 7.52 8.95 -0.29
N SER A 26 7.50 9.24 -1.59
CA SER A 26 8.71 9.34 -2.41
C SER A 26 9.57 10.56 -2.06
N HIS A 27 8.97 11.62 -1.49
CA HIS A 27 9.71 12.80 -1.04
C HIS A 27 10.55 12.57 0.22
N ILE A 28 10.28 11.49 0.97
CA ILE A 28 11.09 11.13 2.14
C ILE A 28 12.42 10.57 1.67
N GLU A 29 13.51 11.30 1.94
CA GLU A 29 14.89 10.95 1.59
C GLU A 29 15.39 9.70 2.32
N THR A 30 14.91 8.55 1.87
CA THR A 30 15.19 7.22 2.39
C THR A 30 15.35 6.27 1.23
N ARG A 31 16.21 5.26 1.42
CA ARG A 31 16.63 4.31 0.39
C ARG A 31 15.52 3.67 -0.46
N PRO A 32 14.36 3.24 0.08
CA PRO A 32 13.44 2.42 -0.70
C PRO A 32 12.84 3.19 -1.88
N THR A 33 12.78 2.59 -3.06
CA THR A 33 11.97 3.14 -4.16
C THR A 33 10.49 2.90 -3.86
N VAL A 34 9.63 3.87 -4.21
CA VAL A 34 8.18 3.80 -3.96
C VAL A 34 7.43 3.85 -5.28
N THR A 35 6.53 2.89 -5.49
CA THR A 35 5.62 2.86 -6.65
C THR A 35 4.17 2.81 -6.17
N GLY A 36 3.27 3.47 -6.89
CA GLY A 36 1.83 3.45 -6.63
C GLY A 36 1.10 2.72 -7.74
N HIS A 37 0.19 1.83 -7.37
CA HIS A 37 -0.62 0.99 -8.26
C HIS A 37 -2.09 1.17 -7.88
N THR A 38 -2.92 1.62 -8.80
CA THR A 38 -4.32 1.97 -8.54
C THR A 38 -5.27 1.10 -9.36
N GLY A 39 -6.26 0.53 -8.69
CA GLY A 39 -7.34 -0.22 -9.32
C GLY A 39 -7.00 -1.68 -9.61
N PRO A 40 -8.03 -2.52 -9.90
CA PRO A 40 -7.88 -3.99 -9.92
C PRO A 40 -6.81 -4.52 -10.89
N ASP A 41 -6.66 -3.87 -12.04
CA ASP A 41 -5.77 -4.33 -13.11
C ASP A 41 -4.28 -4.21 -12.75
N GLU A 42 -3.94 -3.29 -11.85
CA GLU A 42 -2.55 -3.06 -11.42
C GLU A 42 -2.13 -3.93 -10.23
N LEU A 43 -3.07 -4.66 -9.61
CA LEU A 43 -2.80 -5.51 -8.43
C LEU A 43 -1.70 -6.54 -8.72
N LYS A 44 -1.77 -7.19 -9.89
CA LYS A 44 -0.77 -8.19 -10.28
C LYS A 44 0.64 -7.60 -10.33
N LYS A 45 0.75 -6.38 -10.87
CA LYS A 45 2.02 -5.66 -11.00
C LYS A 45 2.56 -5.22 -9.63
N ALA A 46 1.68 -4.81 -8.71
CA ALA A 46 2.06 -4.46 -7.35
C ALA A 46 2.64 -5.64 -6.55
N LEU A 47 2.15 -6.86 -6.82
CA LEU A 47 2.57 -8.08 -6.12
C LEU A 47 3.79 -8.77 -6.76
N GLU A 48 4.12 -8.43 -8.01
CA GLU A 48 5.21 -9.06 -8.72
C GLU A 48 6.56 -8.85 -8.00
N GLY A 49 7.27 -9.95 -7.73
CA GLY A 49 8.57 -9.91 -7.04
C GLY A 49 8.51 -9.62 -5.53
N SER A 50 7.33 -9.34 -4.97
CA SER A 50 7.15 -9.05 -3.54
C SER A 50 7.62 -10.20 -2.65
N LYS A 51 8.43 -9.88 -1.63
CA LYS A 51 8.92 -10.85 -0.62
C LYS A 51 8.03 -10.89 0.62
N VAL A 52 7.38 -9.78 0.91
CA VAL A 52 6.47 -9.60 2.04
C VAL A 52 5.29 -8.78 1.53
N VAL A 53 4.07 -9.20 1.87
CA VAL A 53 2.84 -8.48 1.54
C VAL A 53 2.14 -8.14 2.84
N LEU A 54 1.88 -6.85 3.06
CA LEU A 54 1.08 -6.36 4.18
C LEU A 54 -0.32 -6.02 3.66
N ILE A 55 -1.35 -6.58 4.28
CA ILE A 55 -2.75 -6.36 3.89
C ILE A 55 -3.47 -5.63 5.04
N PRO A 56 -3.37 -4.28 5.12
CA PRO A 56 -4.16 -3.50 6.06
C PRO A 56 -5.55 -3.15 5.50
N ALA A 57 -5.85 -3.56 4.26
CA ALA A 57 -7.09 -3.24 3.57
C ALA A 57 -8.30 -3.77 4.34
N GLY A 58 -9.32 -2.91 4.49
CA GLY A 58 -10.53 -3.23 5.21
C GLY A 58 -11.25 -1.98 5.68
N VAL A 59 -12.51 -2.14 6.06
CA VAL A 59 -13.31 -1.05 6.60
C VAL A 59 -13.10 -0.99 8.11
N PRO A 60 -12.59 0.12 8.68
CA PRO A 60 -12.48 0.26 10.13
C PRO A 60 -13.87 0.25 10.78
N ARG A 61 -13.98 -0.40 11.94
CA ARG A 61 -15.26 -0.42 12.69
C ARG A 61 -15.56 0.97 13.23
N LYS A 62 -16.71 1.53 12.88
CA LYS A 62 -17.23 2.76 13.49
C LYS A 62 -18.04 2.43 14.76
N PRO A 63 -17.95 3.25 15.83
CA PRO A 63 -18.82 3.08 17.00
C PRO A 63 -20.29 3.08 16.57
N GLY A 64 -21.05 2.05 16.96
CA GLY A 64 -22.46 1.87 16.60
C GLY A 64 -22.72 0.98 15.37
N ALA A 65 -21.70 0.49 14.68
CA ALA A 65 -21.86 -0.45 13.57
C ALA A 65 -21.72 -1.93 14.02
N TRP A 66 -22.76 -2.73 13.81
CA TRP A 66 -22.77 -4.19 14.01
C TRP A 66 -22.63 -4.92 12.67
N GLN A 67 -21.59 -4.66 11.88
CA GLN A 67 -21.50 -5.28 10.56
C GLN A 67 -20.58 -6.50 10.56
N ILE A 68 -21.20 -7.67 10.41
CA ILE A 68 -20.62 -8.84 9.78
C ILE A 68 -20.43 -8.46 8.30
N ALA A 69 -19.19 -8.29 7.87
CA ALA A 69 -18.84 -8.21 6.46
C ALA A 69 -17.81 -9.32 6.23
N VAL A 70 -18.31 -10.44 5.70
CA VAL A 70 -17.51 -11.53 5.13
C VAL A 70 -17.22 -11.21 3.68
#